data_AF-A0A377WLR0-F1
#
_entry.id   AF-A0A377WLR0-F1
#
_cell.length_a   1.000
_cell.length_b   1.000
_cell.length_c   1.000
_cell.angle_alpha   90.00
_cell.angle_beta   90.00
_cell.angle_gamma   90.00
#
_symmetry.space_group_name_H-M   'P 1'
#
loop_
_entity.id
_entity.type
_entity.pdbx_description
1 polymer ?
#
loop_
_entity_poly.entity_id
_entity_poly.type
_entity_poly.pdbx_seq_one_letter_code
_entity_poly.pdbx_strand_id
1 'polypeptide(L)'
;MRQIHSALRQRQLNLPLWLLSWNTLTGDTRDTNGRFFRGALLMDNLLGVADQVWLAGFWLNSGLQGEARANGKLDTSSLALHYLHGLPRPVYWVLWLWRRLRGEILVHDKNLLLLHHQGHYQLLLRNTVVYNPWLSSEAAFIQRFSQPYSVRLQGLDGSWRIKQHLFDQHHGALFPLVDAFRSRSGPDAEDYQWLMHQARPALSVDEARLDGYWLRIDSLQSNALVLYEFTPQSPTGP
;
A
#
# COMPACT_ATOMS: atom_id res chain seq x y z
N MET A 1 4.76 20.18 4.03
CA MET A 1 4.84 20.49 2.59
C MET A 1 4.36 21.89 2.24
N ARG A 2 3.07 22.24 2.43
CA ARG A 2 2.54 23.60 2.13
C ARG A 2 3.37 24.75 2.71
N GLN A 3 3.80 24.65 3.97
CA GLN A 3 4.65 25.67 4.61
C GLN A 3 6.02 25.82 3.93
N ILE A 4 6.65 24.72 3.50
CA ILE A 4 7.95 24.74 2.80
C ILE A 4 7.78 25.42 1.44
N HIS A 5 6.77 25.01 0.67
CA HIS A 5 6.43 25.65 -0.61
C HIS A 5 6.13 27.14 -0.44
N SER A 6 5.38 27.51 0.60
CA SER A 6 5.11 28.92 0.92
C SER A 6 6.39 29.69 1.25
N ALA A 7 7.29 29.11 2.05
CA ALA A 7 8.55 29.75 2.42
C ALA A 7 9.49 29.94 1.21
N LEU A 8 9.56 28.95 0.30
CA LEU A 8 10.32 29.06 -0.94
C LEU A 8 9.74 30.16 -1.85
N ARG A 9 8.42 30.18 -2.03
CA ARG A 9 7.72 31.21 -2.82
C ARG A 9 7.91 32.62 -2.24
N GLN A 10 7.82 32.79 -0.92
CA GLN A 10 8.08 34.07 -0.25
C GLN A 10 9.50 34.60 -0.50
N ARG A 11 10.46 33.68 -0.70
CA ARG A 11 11.85 33.99 -1.05
C ARG A 11 12.11 34.02 -2.56
N GLN A 12 11.06 33.90 -3.38
CA GLN A 12 11.15 33.83 -4.85
C GLN A 12 12.07 32.69 -5.36
N LEU A 13 12.14 31.60 -4.60
CA LEU A 13 12.92 30.41 -4.95
C LEU A 13 12.02 29.36 -5.60
N ASN A 14 12.41 28.87 -6.78
CA ASN A 14 11.80 27.73 -7.43
C ASN A 14 12.78 26.54 -7.41
N LEU A 15 12.91 25.91 -6.25
CA LEU A 15 13.85 24.80 -6.02
C LEU A 15 13.11 23.46 -5.99
N PRO A 16 13.71 22.39 -6.55
CA PRO A 16 13.16 21.05 -6.41
C PRO A 16 13.16 20.64 -4.94
N LEU A 17 12.05 20.11 -4.46
CA LEU A 17 11.92 19.67 -3.08
C LEU A 17 12.14 18.16 -2.99
N TRP A 18 13.15 17.74 -2.22
CA TRP A 18 13.50 16.35 -2.02
C TRP A 18 13.12 15.92 -0.61
N LEU A 19 12.19 14.97 -0.50
CA LEU A 19 11.74 14.43 0.77
C LEU A 19 12.59 13.21 1.13
N LEU A 20 13.73 13.43 1.78
CA LEU A 20 14.71 12.37 2.07
C LEU A 20 14.31 11.46 3.24
N SER A 21 13.50 11.98 4.16
CA SER A 21 13.08 11.28 5.37
C SER A 21 11.64 11.64 5.68
N TRP A 22 10.79 10.62 5.73
CA TRP A 22 9.38 10.77 6.01
C TRP A 22 8.78 9.44 6.47
N ASN A 23 7.66 9.54 7.18
CA ASN A 23 6.91 8.40 7.65
C ASN A 23 5.43 8.76 7.72
N THR A 24 4.60 7.76 8.01
CA THR A 24 3.19 7.92 8.36
C THR A 24 3.02 7.81 9.88
N LEU A 25 1.78 7.94 10.36
CA LEU A 25 1.46 7.56 11.73
C LEU A 25 1.94 6.12 11.99
N THR A 26 2.64 5.89 13.10
CA THR A 26 3.18 4.57 13.44
C THR A 26 3.41 4.45 14.94
N GLY A 27 3.52 3.22 15.42
CA GLY A 27 3.98 2.93 16.78
C GLY A 27 5.49 3.16 16.94
N ASP A 28 5.93 3.44 18.17
CA ASP A 28 7.32 3.70 18.53
C ASP A 28 8.04 2.47 19.13
N THR A 29 7.36 1.33 19.20
CA THR A 29 7.94 0.03 19.59
C THR A 29 7.88 -0.95 18.42
N ARG A 30 8.71 -2.00 18.46
CA ARG A 30 8.71 -3.06 17.44
C ARG A 30 7.32 -3.70 17.26
N ASP A 31 6.63 -3.96 18.36
CA ASP A 31 5.30 -4.57 18.35
C ASP A 31 4.24 -3.63 17.75
N THR A 32 4.14 -2.39 18.26
CA THR A 32 3.13 -1.42 17.81
C THR A 32 3.38 -0.94 16.37
N ASN A 33 4.64 -0.78 15.95
CA ASN A 33 5.01 -0.43 14.58
C ASN A 33 4.70 -1.57 13.60
N GLY A 34 4.94 -2.81 14.03
CA GLY A 34 4.77 -4.01 13.23
C GLY A 34 3.31 -4.43 13.04
N ARG A 35 2.49 -4.32 14.10
CA ARG A 35 1.06 -4.67 14.07
C ARG A 35 0.18 -3.62 13.42
N PHE A 36 0.56 -2.35 13.48
CA PHE A 36 -0.22 -1.29 12.83
C PHE A 36 -0.04 -1.38 11.31
N PHE A 37 -1.03 -1.95 10.63
CA PHE A 37 -1.02 -2.06 9.17
C PHE A 37 -1.29 -0.69 8.53
N ARG A 38 -0.41 -0.28 7.60
CA ARG A 38 -0.35 1.09 7.07
C ARG A 38 -0.53 1.20 5.56
N GLY A 39 -1.07 0.17 4.90
CA GLY A 39 -1.13 0.11 3.43
C GLY A 39 -1.77 1.34 2.79
N ALA A 40 -3.03 1.61 3.12
CA ALA A 40 -3.76 2.75 2.57
C ALA A 40 -3.19 4.10 3.02
N LEU A 41 -2.77 4.24 4.29
CA LEU A 41 -2.09 5.43 4.78
C LEU A 41 -0.85 5.77 3.95
N LEU A 42 -0.02 4.77 3.66
CA LEU A 42 1.19 4.96 2.85
C LEU A 42 0.85 5.35 1.41
N MET A 43 -0.14 4.68 0.80
CA MET A 43 -0.60 5.00 -0.55
C MET A 43 -1.15 6.42 -0.66
N ASP A 44 -1.99 6.84 0.29
CA ASP A 44 -2.54 8.20 0.32
C ASP A 44 -1.46 9.26 0.50
N ASN A 45 -0.46 8.98 1.34
CA ASN A 45 0.68 9.90 1.48
C ASN A 45 1.46 10.00 0.16
N LEU A 46 1.72 8.88 -0.53
CA LEU A 46 2.38 8.90 -1.85
C LEU A 46 1.57 9.69 -2.88
N LEU A 47 0.27 9.42 -3.00
CA LEU A 47 -0.62 10.15 -3.92
C LEU A 47 -0.65 11.64 -3.58
N GLY A 48 -0.68 11.98 -2.30
CA GLY A 48 -0.70 13.36 -1.84
C GLY A 48 0.61 14.12 -2.08
N VAL A 49 1.77 13.46 -2.00
CA VAL A 49 3.07 14.13 -2.17
C VAL A 49 3.64 14.07 -3.58
N ALA A 50 3.15 13.18 -4.45
CA ALA A 50 3.72 12.95 -5.78
C ALA A 50 3.87 14.24 -6.61
N ASP A 51 2.88 15.14 -6.55
CA ASP A 51 2.92 16.42 -7.28
C ASP A 51 3.58 17.56 -6.47
N GLN A 52 4.01 17.29 -5.23
CA GLN A 52 4.58 18.29 -4.32
C GLN A 52 6.10 18.16 -4.16
N VAL A 53 6.69 17.03 -4.54
CA VAL A 53 8.12 16.76 -4.39
C VAL A 53 8.70 16.22 -5.68
N TRP A 54 9.97 16.52 -5.92
CA TRP A 54 10.70 15.94 -7.04
C TRP A 54 11.12 14.50 -6.75
N LEU A 55 11.37 14.20 -5.48
CA LEU A 55 11.86 12.91 -5.02
C LEU A 55 11.34 12.61 -3.62
N ALA A 56 10.90 11.38 -3.40
CA ALA A 56 10.63 10.82 -2.09
C ALA A 56 11.62 9.67 -1.83
N GLY A 57 12.49 9.85 -0.82
CA GLY A 57 13.52 8.91 -0.41
C GLY A 57 12.99 7.90 0.60
N PHE A 58 13.62 6.72 0.59
CA PHE A 58 13.39 5.64 1.56
C PHE A 58 14.73 5.04 1.95
N TRP A 59 14.83 4.54 3.19
CA TRP A 59 15.94 3.71 3.58
C TRP A 59 15.82 2.33 2.94
N LEU A 60 16.95 1.75 2.53
CA LEU A 60 16.96 0.41 1.93
C LEU A 60 16.55 -0.66 2.93
N ASN A 61 17.06 -0.60 4.15
CA ASN A 61 16.72 -1.52 5.22
C ASN A 61 16.87 -0.86 6.60
N SER A 62 16.23 -1.46 7.60
CA SER A 62 16.21 -0.95 8.98
C SER A 62 17.56 -0.94 9.70
N GLY A 63 18.49 -1.82 9.30
CA GLY A 63 19.84 -1.84 9.84
C GLY A 63 20.62 -0.59 9.44
N LEU A 64 20.60 -0.25 8.15
CA LEU A 64 21.23 0.98 7.63
C LEU A 64 20.57 2.26 8.15
N GLN A 65 19.27 2.23 8.39
CA GLN A 65 18.56 3.34 9.03
C GLN A 65 19.01 3.55 10.48
N GLY A 66 19.49 2.51 11.17
CA GLY A 66 19.75 2.56 12.61
C GLY A 66 18.46 2.75 13.41
N GLU A 67 17.35 2.12 12.99
CA GLU A 67 16.03 2.39 13.59
C GLU A 67 15.96 2.00 15.07
N ALA A 68 16.70 0.98 15.52
CA ALA A 68 16.68 0.55 16.91
C ALA A 68 17.52 1.51 17.78
N ARG A 69 16.87 2.14 18.76
CA ARG A 69 17.53 3.03 19.71
C ARG A 69 17.89 2.29 21.01
N ALA A 70 18.91 2.77 21.72
CA ALA A 70 19.41 2.15 22.95
C ALA A 70 18.37 2.08 24.09
N ASN A 71 17.33 2.93 24.03
CA ASN A 71 16.23 2.95 25.01
C ASN A 71 15.07 2.00 24.67
N GLY A 72 15.26 1.09 23.70
CA GLY A 72 14.23 0.14 23.26
C GLY A 72 13.13 0.73 22.37
N LYS A 73 13.19 2.03 22.05
CA LYS A 73 12.30 2.66 21.07
C LYS A 73 12.83 2.52 19.65
N LEU A 74 11.94 2.68 18.68
CA LEU A 74 12.29 2.78 17.28
C LEU A 74 12.33 4.24 16.82
N ASP A 75 13.27 4.55 15.93
CA ASP A 75 13.25 5.76 15.13
C ASP A 75 12.12 5.69 14.10
N THR A 76 11.10 6.51 14.31
CA THR A 76 9.93 6.58 13.45
C THR A 76 10.01 7.74 12.45
N SER A 77 11.14 8.43 12.31
CA SER A 77 11.29 9.57 11.39
C SER A 77 11.25 9.19 9.92
N SER A 78 11.61 7.94 9.59
CA SER A 78 11.76 7.48 8.21
C SER A 78 11.21 6.07 7.98
N LEU A 79 10.93 5.76 6.71
CA LEU A 79 10.54 4.44 6.25
C LEU A 79 11.74 3.65 5.70
N ALA A 80 11.85 2.38 6.10
CA ALA A 80 12.73 1.40 5.47
C ALA A 80 11.92 0.43 4.59
N LEU A 81 12.47 0.06 3.44
CA LEU A 81 11.83 -0.88 2.50
C LEU A 81 11.91 -2.32 2.98
N HIS A 82 13.05 -2.72 3.53
CA HIS A 82 13.29 -4.09 3.97
C HIS A 82 13.54 -4.17 5.47
N TYR A 83 13.13 -5.30 6.02
CA TYR A 83 13.51 -5.78 7.33
C TYR A 83 14.72 -6.72 7.24
N LEU A 84 15.05 -7.41 8.34
CA LEU A 84 16.14 -8.38 8.42
C LEU A 84 16.10 -9.35 7.22
N HIS A 85 17.29 -9.72 6.74
CA HIS A 85 17.48 -10.67 5.63
C HIS A 85 16.73 -10.30 4.33
N GLY A 86 16.44 -9.01 4.11
CA GLY A 86 15.79 -8.55 2.88
C GLY A 86 14.28 -8.78 2.84
N LEU A 87 13.66 -9.13 3.97
CA LEU A 87 12.22 -9.31 4.05
C LEU A 87 11.47 -7.99 3.71
N PRO A 88 10.58 -7.96 2.72
CA PRO A 88 9.91 -6.73 2.32
C PRO A 88 8.92 -6.28 3.40
N ARG A 89 9.03 -5.02 3.83
CA ARG A 89 8.05 -4.38 4.72
C ARG A 89 6.81 -3.96 3.92
N PRO A 90 5.67 -3.68 4.57
CA PRO A 90 4.45 -3.26 3.88
C PRO A 90 4.64 -2.10 2.87
N VAL A 91 5.51 -1.13 3.16
CA VAL A 91 5.82 -0.02 2.25
C VAL A 91 6.41 -0.47 0.91
N TYR A 92 7.19 -1.57 0.88
CA TYR A 92 7.70 -2.14 -0.37
C TYR A 92 6.53 -2.53 -1.29
N TRP A 93 5.51 -3.20 -0.76
CA TRP A 93 4.35 -3.64 -1.53
C TRP A 93 3.44 -2.49 -1.93
N VAL A 94 3.36 -1.44 -1.11
CA VAL A 94 2.69 -0.18 -1.50
C VAL A 94 3.41 0.45 -2.69
N LEU A 95 4.75 0.51 -2.69
CA LEU A 95 5.52 1.00 -3.84
C LEU A 95 5.38 0.07 -5.06
N TRP A 96 5.30 -1.24 -4.83
CA TRP A 96 5.02 -2.19 -5.90
C TRP A 96 3.66 -1.91 -6.55
N LEU A 97 2.59 -1.71 -5.77
CA LEU A 97 1.27 -1.30 -6.26
C LEU A 97 1.32 0.05 -6.97
N TRP A 98 2.01 1.04 -6.38
CA TRP A 98 2.21 2.37 -6.96
C TRP A 98 2.80 2.30 -8.37
N ARG A 99 3.83 1.46 -8.59
CA ARG A 99 4.46 1.28 -9.92
C ARG A 99 3.54 0.65 -10.97
N ARG A 100 2.43 0.03 -10.53
CA ARG A 100 1.40 -0.51 -11.45
C ARG A 100 0.49 0.60 -11.94
N LEU A 101 0.20 1.61 -11.12
CA LEU A 101 -0.68 2.73 -11.46
C LEU A 101 -0.09 3.51 -12.64
N ARG A 102 -0.82 3.57 -13.76
CA ARG A 102 -0.37 4.19 -15.00
C ARG A 102 -1.53 4.84 -15.75
N GLY A 103 -1.19 5.85 -16.54
CA GLY A 103 -2.11 6.49 -17.46
C GLY A 103 -2.77 7.74 -16.89
N GLU A 104 -3.86 8.13 -17.54
CA GLU A 104 -4.62 9.32 -17.17
C GLU A 104 -5.54 9.03 -15.97
N ILE A 105 -5.68 10.01 -15.08
CA ILE A 105 -6.61 9.94 -13.96
C ILE A 105 -8.00 10.29 -14.49
N LEU A 106 -8.92 9.32 -14.45
CA LEU A 106 -10.33 9.55 -14.79
C LEU A 106 -11.12 9.99 -13.56
N VAL A 107 -10.84 9.40 -12.40
CA VAL A 107 -11.47 9.75 -11.12
C VAL A 107 -10.42 9.69 -10.03
N HIS A 108 -10.35 10.73 -9.20
CA HIS A 108 -9.55 10.73 -7.98
C HIS A 108 -10.40 11.29 -6.85
N ASP A 109 -10.88 10.39 -5.99
CA ASP A 109 -11.63 10.70 -4.79
C ASP A 109 -10.88 10.17 -3.56
N LYS A 110 -11.39 10.42 -2.36
CA LYS A 110 -10.81 10.03 -1.08
C LYS A 110 -10.47 8.54 -1.01
N ASN A 111 -11.39 7.68 -1.46
CA ASN A 111 -11.27 6.22 -1.30
C ASN A 111 -11.08 5.49 -2.64
N LEU A 112 -11.05 6.22 -3.75
CA LEU A 112 -11.10 5.64 -5.10
C LEU A 112 -10.16 6.39 -6.04
N LEU A 113 -9.40 5.66 -6.82
CA LEU A 113 -8.63 6.19 -7.95
C LEU A 113 -8.90 5.30 -9.16
N LEU A 114 -9.43 5.90 -10.24
CA LEU A 114 -9.65 5.24 -11.52
C LEU A 114 -8.70 5.83 -12.54
N LEU A 115 -7.94 4.96 -13.20
CA LEU A 115 -6.98 5.30 -14.23
C LEU A 115 -7.32 4.59 -15.53
N HIS A 116 -6.92 5.19 -16.65
CA HIS A 116 -7.04 4.58 -17.97
C HIS A 116 -5.74 4.71 -18.76
N HIS A 117 -5.35 3.63 -19.44
CA HIS A 117 -4.17 3.60 -20.28
C HIS A 117 -4.33 2.58 -21.41
N GLN A 118 -4.32 3.03 -22.67
CA GLN A 118 -4.32 2.17 -23.85
C GLN A 118 -5.43 1.09 -23.83
N GLY A 119 -6.65 1.45 -23.42
CA GLY A 119 -7.79 0.53 -23.31
C GLY A 119 -7.78 -0.36 -22.05
N HIS A 120 -6.78 -0.25 -21.20
CA HIS A 120 -6.76 -0.86 -19.86
C HIS A 120 -7.31 0.11 -18.82
N TYR A 121 -8.06 -0.40 -17.86
CA TYR A 121 -8.51 0.37 -16.70
C TYR A 121 -7.86 -0.14 -15.42
N GLN A 122 -7.59 0.76 -14.48
CA GLN A 122 -7.11 0.41 -13.15
C GLN A 122 -7.95 1.12 -12.10
N LEU A 123 -8.55 0.35 -11.20
CA LEU A 123 -9.35 0.85 -10.10
C LEU A 123 -8.65 0.51 -8.77
N LEU A 124 -8.14 1.52 -8.10
CA LEU A 124 -7.59 1.41 -6.76
C LEU A 124 -8.62 1.88 -5.73
N LEU A 125 -9.05 0.98 -4.86
CA LEU A 125 -9.89 1.29 -3.70
C LEU A 125 -9.07 1.25 -2.42
N ARG A 126 -9.38 2.15 -1.49
CA ARG A 126 -8.58 2.42 -0.30
C ARG A 126 -9.51 2.66 0.88
N ASN A 127 -9.19 2.09 2.04
CA ASN A 127 -9.86 2.38 3.30
C ASN A 127 -8.84 2.96 4.29
N THR A 128 -8.59 4.27 4.20
CA THR A 128 -7.60 4.93 5.04
C THR A 128 -8.19 5.31 6.39
N VAL A 129 -7.61 4.75 7.46
CA VAL A 129 -8.09 4.91 8.82
C VAL A 129 -6.94 5.35 9.72
N VAL A 130 -7.13 6.48 10.39
CA VAL A 130 -6.20 7.01 11.37
C VAL A 130 -6.72 6.67 12.77
N TYR A 131 -6.01 5.80 13.48
CA TYR A 131 -6.28 5.47 14.89
C TYR A 131 -4.97 5.30 15.64
N ASN A 132 -5.03 5.30 16.98
CA ASN A 132 -3.86 5.12 17.81
C ASN A 132 -3.22 3.74 17.55
N PRO A 133 -1.95 3.65 17.07
CA PRO A 133 -1.29 2.37 16.75
C PRO A 133 -1.25 1.36 17.90
N TRP A 134 -1.36 1.81 19.14
CA TRP A 134 -1.44 0.95 20.32
C TRP A 134 -2.71 0.09 20.37
N LEU A 135 -3.75 0.46 19.64
CA LEU A 135 -5.01 -0.30 19.54
C LEU A 135 -4.97 -1.36 18.42
N SER A 136 -3.82 -1.57 17.78
CA SER A 136 -3.67 -2.54 16.68
C SER A 136 -3.73 -4.00 17.13
N SER A 137 -3.65 -4.27 18.43
CA SER A 137 -3.86 -5.61 18.99
C SER A 137 -5.34 -5.94 19.21
N GLU A 138 -6.21 -4.94 19.19
CA GLU A 138 -7.63 -5.09 19.53
C GLU A 138 -8.45 -5.40 18.27
N ALA A 139 -8.56 -6.67 17.91
CA ALA A 139 -9.24 -7.10 16.66
C ALA A 139 -10.68 -6.56 16.56
N ALA A 140 -11.44 -6.59 17.66
CA ALA A 140 -12.80 -6.06 17.70
C ALA A 140 -12.86 -4.54 17.50
N PHE A 141 -11.83 -3.80 17.91
CA PHE A 141 -11.72 -2.37 17.67
C PHE A 141 -11.42 -2.11 16.18
N ILE A 142 -10.45 -2.82 15.61
CA ILE A 142 -10.06 -2.67 14.20
C ILE A 142 -11.23 -2.99 13.25
N GLN A 143 -11.99 -4.04 13.55
CA GLN A 143 -13.10 -4.50 12.71
C GLN A 143 -14.18 -3.43 12.50
N ARG A 144 -14.35 -2.51 13.46
CA ARG A 144 -15.30 -1.38 13.35
C ARG A 144 -14.97 -0.41 12.21
N PHE A 145 -13.73 -0.43 11.73
CA PHE A 145 -13.30 0.38 10.61
C PHE A 145 -13.36 -0.36 9.28
N SER A 146 -13.91 -1.58 9.22
CA SER A 146 -14.23 -2.21 7.95
C SER A 146 -15.23 -1.35 7.19
N GLN A 147 -14.89 -0.99 5.96
CA GLN A 147 -15.70 -0.12 5.12
C GLN A 147 -16.33 -0.93 3.99
N PRO A 148 -17.67 -1.11 3.96
CA PRO A 148 -18.33 -1.68 2.80
C PRO A 148 -18.23 -0.73 1.61
N TYR A 149 -18.13 -1.29 0.41
CA TYR A 149 -18.16 -0.54 -0.83
C TYR A 149 -19.02 -1.23 -1.89
N SER A 150 -19.59 -0.42 -2.76
CA SER A 150 -20.27 -0.86 -3.98
C SER A 150 -19.76 0.00 -5.12
N VAL A 151 -19.05 -0.62 -6.08
CA VAL A 151 -18.51 0.07 -7.24
C VAL A 151 -19.16 -0.47 -8.49
N ARG A 152 -19.69 0.45 -9.31
CA ARG A 152 -20.18 0.16 -10.66
C ARG A 152 -19.35 0.93 -11.67
N LEU A 153 -18.55 0.23 -12.47
CA LEU A 153 -17.84 0.80 -13.61
C LEU A 153 -18.69 0.61 -14.86
N GLN A 154 -19.09 1.71 -15.50
CA GLN A 154 -19.89 1.69 -16.74
C GLN A 154 -18.99 1.77 -17.98
N GLY A 155 -19.53 1.43 -19.14
CA GLY A 155 -18.83 1.49 -20.43
C GLY A 155 -17.83 0.34 -20.64
N LEU A 156 -17.98 -0.75 -19.89
CA LEU A 156 -17.17 -1.96 -20.06
C LEU A 156 -17.96 -3.00 -20.85
N ASP A 157 -17.68 -3.09 -22.14
CA ASP A 157 -18.28 -4.07 -23.06
C ASP A 157 -17.25 -5.10 -23.52
N GLY A 158 -17.70 -6.32 -23.77
CA GLY A 158 -16.87 -7.39 -24.34
C GLY A 158 -16.16 -8.24 -23.29
N SER A 159 -15.14 -8.98 -23.71
CA SER A 159 -14.41 -9.90 -22.83
C SER A 159 -13.25 -9.20 -22.12
N TRP A 160 -13.18 -9.35 -20.81
CA TRP A 160 -12.17 -8.71 -19.97
C TRP A 160 -11.51 -9.74 -19.06
N ARG A 161 -10.19 -9.61 -18.93
CA ARG A 161 -9.44 -10.23 -17.83
C ARG A 161 -9.33 -9.23 -16.69
N ILE A 162 -9.78 -9.62 -15.52
CA ILE A 162 -9.83 -8.78 -14.32
C ILE A 162 -8.85 -9.36 -13.31
N LYS A 163 -7.75 -8.65 -13.03
CA LYS A 163 -6.81 -9.02 -11.96
C LYS A 163 -7.08 -8.20 -10.73
N GLN A 164 -7.11 -8.83 -9.56
CA GLN A 164 -7.27 -8.16 -8.28
C GLN A 164 -6.01 -8.40 -7.44
N HIS A 165 -5.45 -7.33 -6.87
CA HIS A 165 -4.42 -7.38 -5.85
C HIS A 165 -5.00 -6.82 -4.55
N LEU A 166 -5.29 -7.70 -3.58
CA LEU A 166 -5.73 -7.32 -2.24
C LEU A 166 -4.52 -7.19 -1.32
N PHE A 167 -4.38 -6.04 -0.67
CA PHE A 167 -3.29 -5.78 0.26
C PHE A 167 -3.85 -5.29 1.60
N ASP A 168 -3.81 -6.16 2.60
CA ASP A 168 -4.39 -5.96 3.92
C ASP A 168 -3.50 -6.57 5.02
N GLN A 169 -4.00 -6.61 6.25
CA GLN A 169 -3.25 -7.16 7.39
C GLN A 169 -2.99 -8.67 7.29
N HIS A 170 -3.72 -9.40 6.44
CA HIS A 170 -3.55 -10.82 6.20
C HIS A 170 -2.67 -11.09 4.97
N HIS A 171 -2.67 -10.16 4.02
CA HIS A 171 -1.99 -10.24 2.73
C HIS A 171 -1.08 -9.01 2.56
N GLY A 172 0.08 -9.02 3.19
CA GLY A 172 0.99 -7.86 3.16
C GLY A 172 1.71 -7.54 4.46
N ALA A 173 1.16 -7.97 5.59
CA ALA A 173 1.75 -7.72 6.89
C ALA A 173 2.88 -8.72 7.19
N LEU A 174 4.08 -8.20 7.41
CA LEU A 174 5.26 -9.01 7.69
C LEU A 174 5.29 -9.55 9.12
N PHE A 175 4.97 -8.70 10.10
CA PHE A 175 5.17 -9.02 11.52
C PHE A 175 4.34 -10.21 12.02
N PRO A 176 3.03 -10.33 11.69
CA PRO A 176 2.26 -11.51 12.08
C PRO A 176 2.86 -12.82 11.56
N LEU A 177 3.48 -12.79 10.37
CA LEU A 177 4.13 -13.96 9.79
C LEU A 177 5.44 -14.31 10.52
N VAL A 178 6.25 -13.30 10.86
CA VAL A 178 7.51 -13.51 11.60
C VAL A 178 7.23 -13.97 13.04
N ASP A 179 6.24 -13.39 13.71
CA ASP A 179 5.86 -13.75 15.10
C ASP A 179 5.30 -15.18 15.21
N ALA A 180 4.80 -15.75 14.11
CA ALA A 180 4.30 -17.13 14.08
C ALA A 180 5.43 -18.17 14.23
N PHE A 181 6.68 -17.82 13.92
CA PHE A 181 7.82 -18.72 14.06
C PHE A 181 8.26 -18.85 15.51
N ARG A 182 8.03 -20.03 16.10
CA ARG A 182 8.42 -20.38 17.47
C ARG A 182 9.77 -21.10 17.53
N SER A 183 10.76 -20.65 16.76
CA SER A 183 12.11 -21.23 16.73
C SER A 183 13.07 -20.44 17.62
N ARG A 184 13.87 -21.14 18.44
CA ARG A 184 14.93 -20.51 19.25
C ARG A 184 16.14 -20.08 18.41
N SER A 185 16.42 -20.76 17.31
CA SER A 185 17.50 -20.41 16.38
C SER A 185 17.08 -19.34 15.36
N GLY A 186 15.79 -18.97 15.33
CA GLY A 186 15.22 -18.07 14.33
C GLY A 186 14.91 -18.78 13.01
N PRO A 187 14.43 -18.02 12.00
CA PRO A 187 14.09 -18.53 10.67
C PRO A 187 15.35 -18.93 9.88
N ASP A 188 15.27 -20.03 9.13
CA ASP A 188 16.28 -20.42 8.16
C ASP A 188 15.99 -19.88 6.75
N ALA A 189 16.78 -20.31 5.75
CA ALA A 189 16.65 -19.84 4.38
C ALA A 189 15.29 -20.20 3.73
N GLU A 190 14.76 -21.39 4.02
CA GLU A 190 13.45 -21.83 3.54
C GLU A 190 12.35 -20.97 4.18
N ASP A 191 12.44 -20.74 5.49
CA ASP A 191 11.52 -19.89 6.23
C ASP A 191 11.49 -18.46 5.66
N TYR A 192 12.66 -17.88 5.38
CA TYR A 192 12.73 -16.55 4.77
C TYR A 192 12.11 -16.51 3.37
N GLN A 193 12.36 -17.53 2.54
CA GLN A 193 11.76 -17.60 1.21
C GLN A 193 10.23 -17.72 1.29
N TRP A 194 9.73 -18.52 2.23
CA TRP A 194 8.30 -18.66 2.49
C TRP A 194 7.69 -17.34 2.98
N LEU A 195 8.33 -16.67 3.94
CA LEU A 195 7.92 -15.35 4.45
C LEU A 195 7.84 -14.30 3.33
N MET A 196 8.84 -14.24 2.45
CA MET A 196 8.85 -13.34 1.29
C MET A 196 7.69 -13.62 0.31
N HIS A 197 7.25 -14.87 0.21
CA HIS A 197 6.11 -15.23 -0.63
C HIS A 197 4.78 -14.85 0.03
N GLN A 198 4.62 -15.16 1.33
CA GLN A 198 3.39 -14.89 2.07
C GLN A 198 3.13 -13.40 2.32
N ALA A 199 4.19 -12.59 2.47
CA ALA A 199 4.05 -11.16 2.72
C ALA A 199 3.55 -10.35 1.50
N ARG A 200 3.15 -10.99 0.41
CA ARG A 200 2.69 -10.35 -0.83
C ARG A 200 1.21 -9.94 -0.76
N PRO A 201 0.78 -8.94 -1.54
CA PRO A 201 -0.64 -8.78 -1.86
C PRO A 201 -1.22 -10.10 -2.42
N ALA A 202 -2.42 -10.47 -2.00
CA ALA A 202 -3.14 -11.61 -2.54
C ALA A 202 -3.59 -11.31 -3.97
N LEU A 203 -3.32 -12.26 -4.87
CA LEU A 203 -3.69 -12.17 -6.28
C LEU A 203 -4.89 -13.07 -6.56
N SER A 204 -5.92 -12.51 -7.20
CA SER A 204 -6.94 -13.28 -7.89
C SER A 204 -7.10 -12.80 -9.33
N VAL A 205 -7.54 -13.70 -10.20
CA VAL A 205 -7.75 -13.42 -11.62
C VAL A 205 -9.08 -14.02 -12.03
N ASP A 206 -9.88 -13.21 -12.71
CA ASP A 206 -11.15 -13.61 -13.29
C ASP A 206 -11.20 -13.21 -14.78
N GLU A 207 -12.04 -13.89 -15.54
CA GLU A 207 -12.32 -13.59 -16.93
C GLU A 207 -13.83 -13.50 -17.13
N ALA A 208 -14.31 -12.32 -17.54
CA ALA A 208 -15.73 -12.03 -17.61
C ALA A 208 -16.07 -11.35 -18.94
N ARG A 209 -17.19 -11.76 -19.54
CA ARG A 209 -17.82 -11.01 -20.62
C ARG A 209 -18.81 -10.02 -20.01
N LEU A 210 -18.51 -8.74 -20.15
CA LEU A 210 -19.27 -7.65 -19.57
C LEU A 210 -20.21 -7.03 -20.62
N ASP A 211 -21.40 -6.65 -20.15
CA ASP A 211 -22.46 -6.02 -20.94
C ASP A 211 -22.77 -4.64 -20.35
N GLY A 212 -21.98 -3.65 -20.77
CA GLY A 212 -22.05 -2.25 -20.38
C GLY A 212 -21.52 -1.89 -18.99
N TYR A 213 -21.36 -2.85 -18.06
CA TYR A 213 -20.84 -2.53 -16.73
C TYR A 213 -20.17 -3.70 -15.99
N TRP A 214 -19.33 -3.34 -15.01
CA TRP A 214 -18.83 -4.22 -13.96
C TRP A 214 -19.33 -3.74 -12.59
N LEU A 215 -19.83 -4.66 -11.76
CA LEU A 215 -20.32 -4.37 -10.41
C LEU A 215 -19.54 -5.20 -9.39
N ARG A 216 -19.05 -4.55 -8.34
CA ARG A 216 -18.45 -5.21 -7.18
C ARG A 216 -19.03 -4.65 -5.90
N ILE A 217 -19.48 -5.56 -5.04
CA ILE A 217 -19.96 -5.27 -3.69
C ILE A 217 -19.10 -6.09 -2.74
N ASP A 218 -18.41 -5.43 -1.82
CA ASP A 218 -17.49 -6.07 -0.88
C ASP A 218 -17.19 -5.14 0.30
N SER A 219 -16.18 -5.45 1.11
CA SER A 219 -15.67 -4.59 2.16
C SER A 219 -14.14 -4.54 2.17
N LEU A 220 -13.57 -3.41 2.63
CA LEU A 220 -12.14 -3.28 2.89
C LEU A 220 -11.89 -3.16 4.38
N GLN A 221 -10.95 -3.95 4.90
CA GLN A 221 -10.45 -3.80 6.26
C GLN A 221 -9.73 -2.45 6.45
N SER A 222 -9.49 -2.07 7.70
CA SER A 222 -8.79 -0.82 8.01
C SER A 222 -7.42 -0.78 7.33
N ASN A 223 -7.09 0.33 6.69
CA ASN A 223 -5.84 0.55 5.97
C ASN A 223 -5.55 -0.44 4.84
N ALA A 224 -6.56 -1.18 4.37
CA ALA A 224 -6.44 -2.07 3.22
C ALA A 224 -6.49 -1.31 1.89
N LEU A 225 -5.84 -1.90 0.89
CA LEU A 225 -5.87 -1.50 -0.51
C LEU A 225 -6.41 -2.67 -1.33
N VAL A 226 -7.18 -2.37 -2.38
CA VAL A 226 -7.40 -3.32 -3.47
C VAL A 226 -7.21 -2.63 -4.80
N LEU A 227 -6.42 -3.24 -5.67
CA LEU A 227 -6.22 -2.79 -7.05
C LEU A 227 -6.86 -3.80 -7.99
N TYR A 228 -7.85 -3.34 -8.75
CA TYR A 228 -8.39 -4.07 -9.90
C TYR A 228 -7.75 -3.56 -11.18
N GLU A 229 -7.31 -4.47 -12.04
CA GLU A 229 -6.76 -4.18 -13.36
C GLU A 229 -7.59 -4.90 -14.42
N PHE A 230 -8.17 -4.13 -15.33
CA PHE A 230 -9.04 -4.60 -16.40
C PHE A 230 -8.25 -4.56 -17.70
N THR A 231 -8.08 -5.72 -18.32
CA THR A 231 -7.44 -5.87 -19.63
C THR A 231 -8.44 -6.41 -20.63
N PRO A 232 -8.72 -5.71 -21.74
CA PRO A 232 -9.60 -6.23 -22.76
C PRO A 232 -8.94 -7.47 -23.38
N GLN A 233 -9.73 -8.51 -23.58
CA GLN A 233 -9.29 -9.68 -24.32
C GLN A 233 -9.63 -9.45 -25.78
N SER A 234 -8.61 -9.46 -26.65
CA SER A 234 -8.87 -9.61 -28.08
C SER A 234 -9.66 -10.90 -28.28
N PRO A 235 -10.63 -10.94 -29.23
CA PRO A 235 -11.22 -12.22 -29.60
C PRO A 235 -10.06 -13.12 -30.01
N THR A 236 -9.87 -14.23 -29.29
CA THR A 236 -8.97 -15.28 -29.74
C THR A 236 -9.50 -15.69 -31.10
N GLY A 237 -8.76 -15.32 -32.15
CA GLY A 237 -9.06 -15.75 -33.51
C GLY A 237 -9.15 -17.28 -33.55
N PRO A 238 -10.01 -17.84 -34.41
CA PRO A 238 -10.15 -19.27 -34.59
C PRO A 238 -8.84 -19.95 -34.99
#